data_AF-A0A916GAY4-F1
#
_entry.id   AF-A0A916GAY4-F1
#
_cell.length_a   1.000
_cell.length_b   1.000
_cell.length_c   1.000
_cell.angle_alpha   90.00
_cell.angle_beta   90.00
_cell.angle_gamma   90.00
#
_symmetry.space_group_name_H-M   'P 1'
#
loop_
_entity.id
_entity.type
_entity.pdbx_description
1 polymer ?
#
loop_
_entity_poly.entity_id
_entity_poly.type
_entity_poly.pdbx_seq_one_letter_code
_entity_poly.pdbx_strand_id
1 'polypeptide(L)'
;MTDQSAVHIPRTAFGLIMAGASVVAIAAAWFMAVRLGGAGPSATSVVYAMLIGSIATFLPVLLRVGREEYWGVAVLCSGVARSLAIIAVCYMLRENNPAIVARPLFMSAALGAILLLVIETTAAVRILSAIDRRRLSPTPTPTPTPTPTGSNA
;
A
#
# COMPACT_ATOMS: atom_id res chain seq x y z
N MET A 1 -33.56 -8.35 -3.05
CA MET A 1 -32.18 -7.93 -3.34
C MET A 1 -32.07 -6.48 -2.91
N THR A 2 -31.62 -6.25 -1.67
CA THR A 2 -31.40 -4.92 -1.14
C THR A 2 -30.14 -4.34 -1.79
N ASP A 3 -30.27 -3.15 -2.37
CA ASP A 3 -29.13 -2.34 -2.82
C ASP A 3 -28.19 -2.13 -1.63
N GLN A 4 -27.14 -2.95 -1.54
CA GLN A 4 -25.97 -2.65 -0.72
C GLN A 4 -25.36 -1.39 -1.33
N SER A 5 -25.73 -0.24 -0.77
CA SER A 5 -25.08 1.03 -1.03
C SER A 5 -23.57 0.85 -0.97
N ALA A 6 -22.92 0.87 -2.14
CA ALA A 6 -21.51 0.56 -2.33
C ALA A 6 -20.66 1.38 -1.36
N VAL A 7 -19.92 0.73 -0.47
CA VAL A 7 -19.07 1.46 0.48
C VAL A 7 -17.91 2.05 -0.30
N HIS A 8 -17.82 3.38 -0.28
CA HIS A 8 -16.78 4.10 -1.00
C HIS A 8 -15.43 3.91 -0.30
N ILE A 9 -14.57 3.07 -0.89
CA ILE A 9 -13.18 2.91 -0.44
C ILE A 9 -12.40 4.19 -0.81
N PRO A 10 -11.74 4.88 0.13
CA PRO A 10 -10.97 6.09 -0.14
C PRO A 10 -9.63 5.77 -0.83
N ARG A 11 -9.69 5.40 -2.11
CA ARG A 11 -8.55 4.94 -2.93
C ARG A 11 -7.45 6.00 -3.08
N THR A 12 -7.82 7.27 -3.19
CA THR A 12 -6.88 8.40 -3.27
C THR A 12 -6.07 8.55 -2.00
N ALA A 13 -6.70 8.44 -0.82
CA ALA A 13 -5.99 8.51 0.45
C ALA A 13 -5.00 7.34 0.59
N PHE A 14 -5.40 6.12 0.23
CA PHE A 14 -4.50 4.97 0.22
C PHE A 14 -3.32 5.18 -0.74
N GLY A 15 -3.58 5.64 -1.97
CA GLY A 15 -2.53 5.92 -2.95
C GLY A 15 -1.51 6.95 -2.47
N LEU A 16 -1.95 8.03 -1.81
CA LEU A 16 -1.06 9.04 -1.23
C LEU A 16 -0.23 8.50 -0.07
N ILE A 17 -0.84 7.72 0.83
CA ILE A 17 -0.12 7.06 1.93
C ILE A 17 0.96 6.14 1.37
N MET A 18 0.63 5.33 0.37
CA MET A 18 1.59 4.41 -0.25
C MET A 18 2.69 5.13 -1.01
N ALA A 19 2.40 6.23 -1.71
CA ALA A 19 3.44 7.04 -2.34
C ALA A 19 4.43 7.60 -1.32
N GLY A 20 3.93 8.16 -0.20
CA GLY A 20 4.78 8.62 0.91
C GLY A 20 5.60 7.48 1.53
N ALA A 21 4.98 6.33 1.75
CA ALA A 21 5.64 5.14 2.28
C ALA A 21 6.78 4.65 1.38
N SER A 22 6.60 4.67 0.05
CA SER A 22 7.63 4.30 -0.91
C SER A 22 8.82 5.24 -0.85
N VAL A 23 8.60 6.55 -0.75
CA VAL A 23 9.69 7.53 -0.60
C VAL A 23 10.51 7.25 0.68
N VAL A 24 9.83 7.04 1.81
CA VAL A 24 10.48 6.73 3.09
C VAL A 24 11.27 5.42 3.01
N ALA A 25 10.71 4.38 2.39
CA ALA A 25 11.38 3.10 2.25
C ALA A 25 12.57 3.14 1.29
N ILE A 26 12.49 3.89 0.19
CA ILE A 26 13.62 4.13 -0.71
C ILE A 26 14.73 4.86 0.04
N ALA A 27 14.41 5.91 0.80
CA ALA A 27 15.39 6.65 1.59
C ALA A 27 16.06 5.77 2.65
N ALA A 28 15.28 4.93 3.36
CA ALA A 28 15.80 3.99 4.35
C ALA A 28 16.69 2.91 3.71
N ALA A 29 16.30 2.35 2.56
CA ALA A 29 17.10 1.39 1.81
C ALA A 29 18.42 2.02 1.34
N TRP A 30 18.36 3.20 0.72
CA TRP A 30 19.56 3.92 0.30
C TRP A 30 20.51 4.20 1.48
N PHE A 31 19.98 4.71 2.59
CA PHE A 31 20.76 4.98 3.79
C PHE A 31 21.44 3.71 4.33
N MET A 32 20.71 2.59 4.37
CA MET A 32 21.25 1.30 4.79
C MET A 32 22.34 0.78 3.83
N ALA A 33 22.17 0.96 2.52
CA ALA A 33 23.18 0.57 1.53
C ALA A 33 24.49 1.33 1.75
N VAL A 34 24.42 2.64 1.99
CA VAL A 34 25.59 3.48 2.32
C VAL A 34 26.24 3.03 3.64
N ARG A 35 25.44 2.75 4.67
CA ARG A 35 25.94 2.31 5.99
C ARG A 35 26.61 0.93 5.97
N LEU A 36 26.22 0.06 5.06
CA LEU A 36 26.83 -1.25 4.87
C LEU A 36 28.10 -1.21 3.99
N GLY A 37 28.64 -0.02 3.71
CA GLY A 37 29.83 0.16 2.87
C GLY A 37 29.57 -0.04 1.38
N GLY A 38 28.30 0.06 0.94
CA GLY A 38 27.97 0.05 -0.48
C GLY A 38 28.59 1.24 -1.19
N ALA A 39 29.44 0.97 -2.18
CA ALA A 39 29.94 2.00 -3.09
C ALA A 39 28.78 2.67 -3.84
N GLY A 40 29.04 3.85 -4.43
CA GLY A 40 28.05 4.62 -5.20
C GLY A 40 27.15 3.77 -6.12
N PRO A 41 27.69 2.84 -6.92
CA PRO A 41 26.90 1.97 -7.78
C PRO A 41 25.91 1.07 -7.03
N SER A 42 26.28 0.53 -5.86
CA SER A 42 25.39 -0.35 -5.10
C SER A 42 24.23 0.42 -4.46
N ALA A 43 24.51 1.62 -3.94
CA ALA A 43 23.51 2.48 -3.33
C ALA A 43 22.52 3.04 -4.35
N THR A 44 22.96 3.37 -5.58
CA THR A 44 22.05 3.79 -6.64
C THR A 44 21.24 2.62 -7.20
N SER A 45 21.84 1.42 -7.32
CA SER A 45 21.14 0.22 -7.76
C SER A 45 19.98 -0.18 -6.86
N VAL A 46 20.09 -0.07 -5.53
CA VAL A 46 18.95 -0.36 -4.64
C VAL A 46 17.80 0.63 -4.87
N VAL A 47 18.10 1.91 -5.11
CA VAL A 47 17.09 2.93 -5.41
C VAL A 47 16.34 2.56 -6.69
N TYR A 48 17.04 2.16 -7.75
CA TYR A 48 16.40 1.70 -8.98
C TYR A 48 15.53 0.45 -8.79
N ALA A 49 16.03 -0.54 -8.06
CA ALA A 49 15.27 -1.75 -7.74
C ALA A 49 13.97 -1.42 -6.97
N MET A 50 14.06 -0.54 -5.98
CA MET A 50 12.90 -0.10 -5.19
C MET A 50 11.93 0.73 -6.01
N LEU A 51 12.40 1.62 -6.89
CA LEU A 51 11.55 2.42 -7.78
C LEU A 51 10.75 1.53 -8.74
N ILE A 52 11.40 0.55 -9.38
CA ILE A 52 10.74 -0.39 -10.28
C ILE A 52 9.74 -1.25 -9.52
N GLY A 53 10.15 -1.81 -8.38
CA GLY A 53 9.25 -2.58 -7.51
C GLY A 53 8.05 -1.77 -7.04
N SER A 54 8.22 -0.47 -6.77
CA SER A 54 7.15 0.40 -6.29
C SER A 54 5.98 0.52 -7.27
N ILE A 55 6.18 0.28 -8.57
CA ILE A 55 5.11 0.25 -9.58
C ILE A 55 4.05 -0.78 -9.20
N ALA A 56 4.45 -1.95 -8.71
CA ALA A 56 3.53 -3.00 -8.29
C ALA A 56 2.67 -2.60 -7.08
N THR A 57 3.10 -1.62 -6.28
CA THR A 57 2.33 -1.08 -5.13
C THR A 57 1.05 -0.37 -5.54
N PHE A 58 0.99 0.12 -6.78
CA PHE A 58 -0.19 0.84 -7.29
C PHE A 58 -1.22 -0.10 -7.91
N LEU A 59 -0.94 -1.39 -7.98
CA LEU A 59 -1.83 -2.39 -8.58
C LEU A 59 -3.23 -2.42 -7.90
N PRO A 60 -3.36 -2.37 -6.56
CA PRO A 60 -4.67 -2.33 -5.90
C PRO A 60 -5.47 -1.05 -6.20
N VAL A 61 -4.77 0.06 -6.48
CA VAL A 61 -5.38 1.34 -6.86
C VAL A 61 -5.89 1.29 -8.30
N LEU A 62 -5.10 0.70 -9.20
CA LEU A 62 -5.39 0.61 -10.63
C LEU A 62 -6.48 -0.42 -10.96
N LEU A 63 -6.44 -1.61 -10.33
CA LEU A 63 -7.31 -2.72 -10.69
C LEU A 63 -8.79 -2.54 -10.33
N ARG A 64 -9.17 -1.42 -9.69
CA ARG A 64 -10.56 -1.09 -9.30
C ARG A 64 -11.34 -2.31 -8.79
N VAL A 65 -10.70 -3.15 -7.97
CA VAL A 65 -11.27 -4.45 -7.53
C VAL A 65 -12.68 -4.21 -6.98
N GLY A 66 -13.67 -4.76 -7.68
CA GLY A 66 -15.07 -4.35 -7.58
C GLY A 66 -15.83 -4.88 -6.36
N ARG A 67 -15.21 -5.76 -5.56
CA ARG A 67 -15.78 -6.29 -4.32
C ARG A 67 -14.83 -6.05 -3.16
N GLU A 68 -15.37 -5.46 -2.09
CA GLU A 68 -14.66 -5.14 -0.86
C GLU A 68 -13.97 -6.37 -0.24
N GLU A 69 -14.59 -7.54 -0.40
CA GLU A 69 -14.13 -8.84 0.10
C GLU A 69 -12.73 -9.23 -0.42
N TYR A 70 -12.37 -8.81 -1.64
CA TYR A 70 -11.09 -9.16 -2.26
C TYR A 70 -10.01 -8.09 -2.10
N TRP A 71 -10.33 -6.96 -1.46
CA TRP A 71 -9.39 -5.84 -1.37
C TRP A 71 -8.12 -6.22 -0.58
N GLY A 72 -8.27 -6.91 0.56
CA GLY A 72 -7.14 -7.37 1.35
C GLY A 72 -6.25 -8.37 0.58
N VAL A 73 -6.86 -9.27 -0.20
CA VAL A 73 -6.13 -10.22 -1.06
C VAL A 73 -5.36 -9.48 -2.14
N ALA A 74 -5.96 -8.47 -2.77
CA ALA A 74 -5.29 -7.66 -3.79
C ALA A 74 -4.08 -6.91 -3.24
N VAL A 75 -4.18 -6.36 -2.02
CA VAL A 75 -3.05 -5.73 -1.33
C VAL A 75 -1.95 -6.75 -1.03
N LEU A 76 -2.31 -7.93 -0.52
CA LEU A 76 -1.33 -8.99 -0.23
C LEU A 76 -0.62 -9.49 -1.49
N CYS A 77 -1.36 -9.75 -2.58
CA CYS A 77 -0.79 -10.14 -3.87
C CYS A 77 0.12 -9.05 -4.45
N SER A 78 -0.28 -7.78 -4.34
CA SER A 78 0.54 -6.63 -4.76
C SER A 78 1.85 -6.54 -3.96
N GLY A 79 1.80 -6.72 -2.63
CA GLY A 79 2.98 -6.69 -1.77
C GLY A 79 3.97 -7.83 -2.07
N VAL A 80 3.47 -9.04 -2.34
CA VAL A 80 4.29 -10.19 -2.76
C VAL A 80 4.90 -9.93 -4.13
N ALA A 81 4.10 -9.51 -5.12
CA ALA A 81 4.58 -9.20 -6.46
C ALA A 81 5.67 -8.13 -6.45
N ARG A 82 5.50 -7.07 -5.64
CA ARG A 82 6.53 -6.04 -5.42
C ARG A 82 7.82 -6.63 -4.86
N SER A 83 7.74 -7.45 -3.82
CA SER A 83 8.91 -8.02 -3.16
C SER A 83 9.71 -8.90 -4.12
N LEU A 84 9.02 -9.71 -4.92
CA LEU A 84 9.63 -10.51 -5.98
C LEU A 84 10.25 -9.64 -7.07
N ALA A 85 9.57 -8.58 -7.51
CA ALA A 85 10.10 -7.65 -8.50
C ALA A 85 11.39 -6.96 -8.00
N ILE A 86 11.44 -6.51 -6.75
CA ILE A 86 12.63 -5.90 -6.15
C ILE A 86 13.80 -6.89 -6.17
N ILE A 87 13.57 -8.13 -5.72
CA ILE A 87 14.62 -9.16 -5.68
C ILE A 87 15.10 -9.51 -7.10
N ALA A 88 14.18 -9.68 -8.05
CA ALA A 88 14.49 -9.96 -9.45
C ALA A 88 15.35 -8.84 -10.07
N VAL A 89 14.98 -7.58 -9.84
CA VAL A 89 15.77 -6.43 -10.34
C VAL A 89 17.13 -6.36 -9.65
N CYS A 90 17.21 -6.60 -8.34
CA CYS A 90 18.51 -6.67 -7.63
C CYS A 90 19.41 -7.76 -8.22
N TYR A 91 18.85 -8.93 -8.52
CA TYR A 91 19.57 -10.02 -9.16
C TYR A 91 20.08 -9.63 -10.55
N MET A 92 19.21 -9.08 -11.41
CA MET A 92 19.61 -8.63 -12.75
C MET A 92 20.67 -7.53 -12.71
N LEU A 93 20.57 -6.56 -11.80
CA LEU A 93 21.56 -5.49 -11.67
C LEU A 93 22.93 -6.05 -11.26
N ARG A 94 22.96 -6.97 -10.29
CA ARG A 94 24.20 -7.60 -9.84
C ARG A 94 24.85 -8.45 -10.94
N GLU A 95 24.06 -9.23 -11.66
CA GLU A 95 24.57 -10.10 -12.73
C GLU A 95 25.18 -9.27 -13.87
N ASN A 96 24.56 -8.14 -14.21
CA ASN A 96 25.05 -7.25 -15.26
C ASN A 96 26.20 -6.33 -14.82
N ASN A 97 26.50 -6.23 -13.52
CA ASN A 97 27.53 -5.33 -13.02
C ASN A 97 28.28 -5.93 -11.81
N PRO A 98 29.48 -6.53 -12.02
CA PRO A 98 30.25 -7.16 -10.95
C PRO A 98 30.81 -6.18 -9.92
N ALA A 99 30.79 -4.87 -10.18
CA ALA A 99 31.17 -3.85 -9.20
C ALA A 99 30.12 -3.67 -8.09
N ILE A 100 28.92 -4.24 -8.24
CA ILE A 100 27.86 -4.17 -7.23
C ILE A 100 28.10 -5.21 -6.13
N VAL A 101 28.25 -4.72 -4.90
CA VAL A 101 28.46 -5.59 -3.74
C VAL A 101 27.11 -6.16 -3.29
N ALA A 102 27.03 -7.48 -3.21
CA ALA A 102 25.80 -8.20 -2.92
C ALA A 102 25.16 -7.83 -1.57
N ARG A 103 25.98 -7.84 -0.51
CA ARG A 103 25.51 -7.65 0.86
C ARG A 103 24.76 -6.32 1.05
N PRO A 104 25.31 -5.14 0.71
CA PRO A 104 24.59 -3.89 0.84
C PRO A 104 23.35 -3.86 -0.06
N LEU A 105 23.41 -4.37 -1.30
CA LEU A 105 22.25 -4.39 -2.21
C LEU A 105 21.07 -5.17 -1.63
N PHE A 106 21.26 -6.45 -1.29
CA PHE A 106 20.15 -7.32 -0.86
C PHE A 106 19.65 -6.97 0.54
N MET A 107 20.54 -6.62 1.48
CA MET A 107 20.12 -6.28 2.86
C MET A 107 19.36 -4.96 2.91
N SER A 108 19.78 -3.96 2.12
CA SER A 108 19.05 -2.69 2.03
C SER A 108 17.72 -2.83 1.28
N ALA A 109 17.68 -3.60 0.19
CA ALA A 109 16.45 -3.91 -0.53
C ALA A 109 15.44 -4.64 0.38
N ALA A 110 15.90 -5.62 1.16
CA ALA A 110 15.06 -6.33 2.12
C ALA A 110 14.51 -5.39 3.19
N LEU A 111 15.34 -4.51 3.77
CA LEU A 111 14.89 -3.51 4.74
C LEU A 111 13.79 -2.61 4.15
N GLY A 112 14.02 -2.07 2.94
CA GLY A 112 13.05 -1.22 2.26
C GLY A 112 11.73 -1.94 1.98
N ALA A 113 11.80 -3.18 1.47
CA ALA A 113 10.64 -4.00 1.19
C ALA A 113 9.83 -4.34 2.46
N ILE A 114 10.51 -4.69 3.56
CA ILE A 114 9.87 -4.97 4.85
C ILE A 114 9.19 -3.71 5.39
N LEU A 115 9.85 -2.56 5.36
CA LEU A 115 9.26 -1.31 5.84
C LEU A 115 7.99 -0.95 5.06
N LEU A 116 8.03 -1.08 3.73
CA LEU A 116 6.85 -0.90 2.89
C LEU A 116 5.73 -1.87 3.24
N LEU A 117 6.05 -3.15 3.45
CA LEU A 117 5.08 -4.18 3.80
C LEU A 117 4.39 -3.89 5.15
N VAL A 118 5.14 -3.41 6.15
CA VAL A 118 4.59 -3.03 7.45
C VAL A 118 3.63 -1.84 7.30
N ILE A 119 4.01 -0.82 6.54
CA ILE A 119 3.16 0.37 6.33
C ILE A 119 1.90 0.00 5.56
N GLU A 120 2.04 -0.81 4.50
CA GLU A 120 0.93 -1.31 3.68
C GLU A 120 -0.07 -2.11 4.51
N THR A 121 0.42 -3.07 5.30
CA THR A 121 -0.42 -3.89 6.18
C THR A 121 -1.16 -3.01 7.20
N THR A 122 -0.46 -2.04 7.80
CA THR A 122 -1.05 -1.10 8.75
C THR A 122 -2.15 -0.26 8.11
N ALA A 123 -1.89 0.29 6.91
CA ALA A 123 -2.87 1.07 6.16
C ALA A 123 -4.10 0.22 5.79
N ALA A 124 -3.87 -1.03 5.36
CA ALA A 124 -4.93 -1.96 5.00
C ALA A 124 -5.84 -2.31 6.18
N VAL A 125 -5.25 -2.64 7.33
CA VAL A 125 -6.00 -2.93 8.56
C VAL A 125 -6.81 -1.71 9.01
N ARG A 126 -6.24 -0.50 8.93
CA ARG A 126 -6.95 0.73 9.31
C ARG A 126 -8.13 1.04 8.39
N ILE A 127 -8.00 0.83 7.09
CA ILE A 127 -9.09 1.04 6.12
C ILE A 127 -10.20 0.02 6.36
N LEU A 128 -9.87 -1.26 6.51
CA LEU A 128 -10.86 -2.31 6.77
C LEU A 128 -11.59 -2.06 8.09
N SER A 129 -10.86 -1.73 9.15
CA SER A 129 -11.44 -1.38 10.46
C SER A 129 -12.39 -0.17 10.38
N ALA A 130 -12.09 0.81 9.54
CA ALA A 130 -12.95 1.97 9.35
C ALA A 130 -14.23 1.62 8.58
N ILE A 131 -14.14 0.69 7.62
CA ILE A 131 -15.31 0.16 6.89
C ILE A 131 -16.23 -0.61 7.84
N ASP A 132 -15.68 -1.50 8.66
CA ASP A 132 -16.45 -2.29 9.63
C ASP A 132 -17.18 -1.40 10.64
N ARG A 133 -16.53 -0.35 11.16
CA ARG A 133 -17.16 0.63 12.06
C ARG A 133 -18.33 1.36 11.40
N ARG A 134 -18.24 1.69 10.11
CA ARG A 134 -19.34 2.34 9.37
C ARG A 134 -20.50 1.39 9.14
N ARG A 135 -20.23 0.11 8.85
CA ARG A 135 -21.27 -0.91 8.70
C ARG A 135 -22.06 -1.16 9.98
N LEU A 136 -21.41 -1.00 11.14
CA LEU A 136 -22.03 -1.19 12.46
C LEU A 136 -22.73 0.07 13.00
N SER A 137 -22.56 1.23 12.37
CA SER A 137 -23.23 2.46 12.81
C SER A 137 -24.69 2.43 12.34
N PRO A 138 -25.68 2.36 13.24
CA PRO A 138 -27.08 2.29 12.84
C PRO A 138 -27.49 3.56 12.10
N THR A 139 -28.13 3.39 10.94
CA THR A 139 -28.80 4.48 10.24
C THR A 139 -29.72 5.19 11.23
N PRO A 140 -29.62 6.53 11.40
CA PRO A 140 -30.54 7.24 12.28
C PRO A 140 -31.96 6.94 11.81
N THR A 141 -32.75 6.31 12.67
CA THR A 141 -34.18 6.11 12.42
C THR A 141 -34.75 7.49 12.07
N PRO A 142 -35.41 7.66 10.90
CA PRO A 142 -36.00 8.94 10.56
C PRO A 142 -36.92 9.33 11.71
N THR A 143 -36.65 10.48 12.32
CA THR A 143 -37.54 11.02 13.35
C THR A 143 -38.93 11.13 12.71
N PRO A 144 -39.97 10.51 13.29
CA PRO A 144 -41.30 10.56 12.70
C PRO A 144 -41.67 12.03 12.52
N THR A 145 -41.94 12.44 11.28
CA THR A 145 -42.44 13.78 10.97
C THR A 145 -43.69 14.02 11.82
N PRO A 146 -43.77 15.08 12.63
CA PRO A 146 -44.95 15.34 13.43
C PRO A 146 -46.16 15.46 12.50
N THR A 147 -47.12 14.55 12.66
CA THR A 147 -48.40 14.61 11.94
C THR A 147 -49.06 15.94 12.28
N PRO A 148 -49.40 16.80 11.29
CA PRO A 148 -50.09 18.05 11.57
C PRO A 148 -51.42 17.71 12.25
N THR A 149 -51.53 18.09 13.52
CA THR A 149 -52.80 18.01 14.25
C THR A 149 -53.72 19.04 13.63
N GLY A 150 -54.77 18.57 12.94
CA GLY A 150 -55.79 19.44 12.36
C GLY A 150 -56.39 20.34 13.43
N SER A 151 -56.10 21.64 13.34
CA SER A 151 -56.78 22.69 14.09
C SER A 151 -58.11 22.95 13.39
N ASN A 152 -59.17 22.30 13.84
CA ASN A 152 -60.53 22.68 13.45
C ASN A 152 -60.89 23.96 14.20
N ALA A 153 -60.91 25.07 13.46
CA ALA A 153 -61.53 26.34 13.87
C ALA A 153 -62.72 26.60 12.95
#